data_AF-A0A2T2WDF9-F1
#
_entry.id   AF-A0A2T2WDF9-F1
#
_cell.length_a   1.000
_cell.length_b   1.000
_cell.length_c   1.000
_cell.angle_alpha   90.00
_cell.angle_beta   90.00
_cell.angle_gamma   90.00
#
_symmetry.space_group_name_H-M   'P 1'
#
loop_
_entity.id
_entity.type
_entity.pdbx_description
1 polymer ?
#
loop_
_entity_poly.entity_id
_entity_poly.type
_entity_poly.pdbx_seq_one_letter_code
_entity_poly.pdbx_strand_id
1 'polypeptide(L)'
;MFAASPPAKKPCVFGVRNSSFNFTRHPATTGLGPIGSGTEQGFLFHSALALTTSGVPLGLVGQIAWARNPDTRGQSARRKQLPIEEKESVRWLQIQQQIAARVPDGTHTVLMGDRESDIYDLFIAPRNPQQELLVRAAWDRKLDDPPGQHL
;
A
#
# COMPACT_ATOMS: atom_id res chain seq x y z
N MET A 1 -16.09 -39.35 -17.59
CA MET A 1 -15.17 -38.27 -18.01
C MET A 1 -14.88 -37.44 -16.77
N PHE A 2 -13.78 -37.71 -16.06
CA PHE A 2 -13.42 -36.94 -14.87
C PHE A 2 -12.70 -35.68 -15.33
N ALA A 3 -13.36 -34.53 -15.22
CA ALA A 3 -12.68 -33.25 -15.37
C ALA A 3 -11.70 -33.12 -14.21
N ALA A 4 -10.40 -33.04 -14.52
CA ALA A 4 -9.40 -32.70 -13.52
C ALA A 4 -9.78 -31.35 -12.91
N SER A 5 -9.97 -31.32 -11.60
CA SER A 5 -10.20 -30.07 -10.86
C SER A 5 -9.03 -29.12 -11.18
N PRO A 6 -9.27 -27.84 -11.50
CA PRO A 6 -8.18 -26.91 -11.77
C PRO A 6 -7.21 -26.90 -10.59
N PRO A 7 -5.90 -26.85 -10.84
CA PRO A 7 -4.91 -26.87 -9.76
C PRO A 7 -5.22 -25.72 -8.79
N ALA A 8 -5.23 -26.02 -7.50
CA ALA A 8 -5.44 -25.02 -6.46
C ALA A 8 -4.46 -23.86 -6.66
N LYS A 9 -4.98 -22.64 -6.78
CA LYS A 9 -4.16 -21.44 -6.97
C LYS A 9 -3.28 -21.28 -5.73
N LYS A 10 -1.96 -21.24 -5.93
CA LYS A 10 -1.00 -21.12 -4.83
C LYS A 10 -1.18 -19.77 -4.13
N PRO A 11 -1.08 -19.71 -2.79
CA PRO A 11 -1.17 -18.46 -2.06
C PRO A 11 -0.04 -17.51 -2.48
N CYS A 12 -0.36 -16.22 -2.58
CA CYS A 12 0.56 -15.16 -2.98
C CYS A 12 0.64 -14.07 -1.91
N VAL A 13 1.83 -13.55 -1.67
CA VAL A 13 2.08 -12.49 -0.70
C VAL A 13 2.51 -11.23 -1.43
N PHE A 14 2.00 -10.07 -1.04
CA PHE A 14 2.36 -8.78 -1.62
C PHE A 14 3.14 -7.95 -0.62
N GLY A 15 4.42 -7.71 -0.90
CA GLY A 15 5.22 -6.75 -0.17
C GLY A 15 5.02 -5.36 -0.76
N VAL A 16 4.42 -4.45 0.01
CA VAL A 16 4.21 -3.07 -0.43
C VAL A 16 5.30 -2.17 0.15
N ARG A 17 5.94 -1.35 -0.70
CA ARG A 17 7.06 -0.48 -0.34
C ARG A 17 6.88 0.93 -0.88
N ASN A 18 7.25 1.92 -0.06
CA ASN A 18 7.45 3.30 -0.47
C ASN A 18 8.93 3.58 -0.74
N SER A 19 9.22 4.37 -1.77
CA SER A 19 10.56 4.83 -2.13
C SER A 19 10.49 6.23 -2.71
N SER A 20 11.58 6.99 -2.63
CA SER A 20 11.70 8.29 -3.29
C SER A 20 12.91 8.28 -4.21
N PHE A 21 12.78 8.99 -5.33
CA PHE A 21 13.85 9.17 -6.30
C PHE A 21 14.30 10.63 -6.29
N ASN A 22 15.56 10.88 -5.96
CA ASN A 22 16.13 12.21 -5.82
C ASN A 22 16.77 12.68 -7.13
N PHE A 23 16.26 13.78 -7.67
CA PHE A 23 16.73 14.41 -8.92
C PHE A 23 17.22 15.84 -8.69
N THR A 24 17.54 16.23 -7.46
CA THR A 24 17.96 17.61 -7.10
C THR A 24 19.13 18.12 -7.94
N ARG A 25 20.03 17.23 -8.38
CA ARG A 25 21.20 17.57 -9.21
C ARG A 25 20.96 17.46 -10.72
N HIS A 26 19.70 17.32 -11.15
CA HIS A 26 19.29 17.20 -12.54
C HIS A 26 18.39 18.39 -12.92
N PRO A 27 18.96 19.59 -13.15
CA PRO A 27 18.18 20.82 -13.32
C PRO A 27 17.34 20.86 -14.60
N ALA A 28 17.66 20.02 -15.59
CA ALA A 28 16.86 19.87 -16.81
C ALA A 28 15.57 19.05 -16.59
N THR A 29 15.43 18.36 -15.45
CA THR A 29 14.26 17.53 -15.15
C THR A 29 13.12 18.37 -14.60
N THR A 30 12.00 18.39 -15.32
CA THR A 30 10.78 19.13 -14.94
C THR A 30 9.74 18.22 -14.28
N GLY A 31 8.72 18.82 -13.63
CA GLY A 31 7.61 18.06 -13.03
C GLY A 31 7.95 17.36 -11.70
N LEU A 32 9.06 17.77 -11.06
CA LEU A 32 9.47 17.27 -9.75
C LEU A 32 8.75 17.99 -8.62
N GLY A 33 8.72 17.35 -7.45
CA GLY A 33 8.18 17.91 -6.22
C GLY A 33 9.06 17.59 -5.01
N PRO A 34 8.76 18.17 -3.84
CA PRO A 34 9.53 17.93 -2.63
C PRO A 34 9.41 16.46 -2.19
N ILE A 35 10.54 15.82 -1.90
CA ILE A 35 10.58 14.42 -1.41
C ILE A 35 10.93 14.31 0.07
N GLY A 36 11.35 15.40 0.71
CA GLY A 36 11.71 15.48 2.12
C GLY A 36 11.36 16.83 2.75
N SER A 37 11.93 17.10 3.92
CA SER A 37 11.80 18.39 4.62
C SER A 37 12.86 19.42 4.20
N GLY A 38 13.86 19.03 3.41
CA GLY A 38 14.90 19.94 2.92
C GLY A 38 14.54 20.58 1.59
N THR A 39 15.55 20.71 0.75
CA THR A 39 15.46 21.26 -0.62
C THR A 39 15.38 20.16 -1.68
N GLU A 40 15.35 18.88 -1.27
CA GLU A 40 15.40 17.75 -2.18
C GLU A 40 14.17 17.70 -3.09
N GLN A 41 14.43 17.66 -4.40
CA GLN A 41 13.41 17.55 -5.45
C GLN A 41 13.47 16.17 -6.10
N GLY A 42 12.30 15.63 -6.41
CA GLY A 42 12.17 14.27 -6.92
C GLY A 42 10.73 13.85 -7.13
N PHE A 43 10.51 12.55 -7.13
CA PHE A 43 9.18 11.96 -7.07
C PHE A 43 9.17 10.77 -6.11
N LEU A 44 7.97 10.40 -5.67
CA LEU A 44 7.70 9.27 -4.79
C LEU A 44 7.16 8.11 -5.60
N PHE A 45 7.40 6.92 -5.08
CA PHE A 45 7.07 5.68 -5.72
C PHE A 45 6.55 4.68 -4.71
N HIS A 46 5.33 4.19 -4.95
CA HIS A 46 4.69 3.18 -4.13
C HIS A 46 4.47 1.94 -4.99
N SER A 47 4.97 0.80 -4.54
CA SER A 47 4.98 -0.43 -5.34
C SER A 47 4.57 -1.64 -4.52
N ALA A 48 3.91 -2.59 -5.19
CA ALA A 48 3.55 -3.89 -4.67
C ALA A 48 4.29 -4.99 -5.44
N LEU A 49 5.15 -5.72 -4.74
CA LEU A 49 5.88 -6.88 -5.26
C LEU A 49 5.16 -8.16 -4.83
N ALA A 50 4.78 -8.98 -5.81
CA ALA A 50 4.23 -10.31 -5.58
C ALA A 50 5.36 -11.31 -5.29
N LEU A 51 5.11 -12.15 -4.29
CA LEU A 51 6.01 -13.16 -3.78
C LEU A 51 5.23 -14.46 -3.55
N THR A 52 5.88 -15.60 -3.71
CA THR A 52 5.37 -16.85 -3.12
C THR A 52 5.46 -16.76 -1.59
N THR A 53 4.76 -17.66 -0.89
CA THR A 53 4.90 -17.79 0.57
C THR A 53 6.31 -18.19 1.01
N SER A 54 7.12 -18.76 0.12
CA SER A 54 8.55 -19.04 0.35
C SER A 54 9.48 -17.87 0.02
N GLY A 55 8.95 -16.70 -0.37
CA GLY A 55 9.72 -15.50 -0.65
C GLY A 55 10.30 -15.42 -2.07
N VAL A 56 9.84 -16.25 -3.01
CA VAL A 56 10.28 -16.17 -4.42
C VAL A 56 9.55 -15.02 -5.10
N PRO A 57 10.25 -14.03 -5.71
CA PRO A 57 9.62 -12.92 -6.40
C PRO A 57 8.91 -13.40 -7.67
N LEU A 58 7.63 -13.03 -7.79
CA LEU A 58 6.77 -13.31 -8.95
C LEU A 58 6.66 -12.11 -9.89
N GLY A 59 6.98 -10.90 -9.39
CA GLY A 59 6.97 -9.67 -10.18
C GLY A 59 6.16 -8.55 -9.55
N LEU A 60 6.14 -7.39 -10.20
CA LEU A 60 5.41 -6.21 -9.74
C LEU A 60 3.95 -6.29 -10.15
N VAL A 61 3.04 -6.08 -9.20
CA VAL A 61 1.58 -6.16 -9.40
C VAL A 61 0.87 -4.84 -9.12
N GLY A 62 1.60 -3.82 -8.70
CA GLY A 62 1.07 -2.48 -8.57
C GLY A 62 2.17 -1.45 -8.43
N GLN A 63 1.98 -0.29 -9.05
CA GLN A 63 2.93 0.83 -9.04
C GLN A 63 2.18 2.15 -9.14
N ILE A 64 2.62 3.12 -8.35
CA ILE A 64 2.12 4.49 -8.33
C ILE A 64 3.32 5.41 -8.20
N ALA A 65 3.50 6.34 -9.13
CA ALA A 65 4.52 7.36 -9.09
C ALA A 65 3.85 8.74 -9.02
N TRP A 66 4.33 9.63 -8.15
CA TRP A 66 3.80 10.99 -8.05
C TRP A 66 4.85 11.98 -7.55
N ALA A 67 4.71 13.23 -7.99
CA ALA A 67 5.42 14.37 -7.41
C ALA A 67 4.49 15.10 -6.45
N ARG A 68 5.00 15.53 -5.29
CA ARG A 68 4.23 16.36 -4.35
C ARG A 68 4.04 17.76 -4.92
N ASN A 69 2.90 18.37 -4.62
CA ASN A 69 2.74 19.80 -4.84
C ASN A 69 3.53 20.57 -3.74
N PRO A 70 4.44 21.50 -4.08
CA PRO A 70 5.14 22.30 -3.07
C PRO A 70 4.20 23.11 -2.17
N ASP A 71 3.03 23.52 -2.67
CA ASP A 71 2.05 24.32 -1.94
C ASP A 71 1.26 23.51 -0.89
N THR A 72 1.35 22.17 -0.94
CA THR A 72 0.67 21.31 0.04
C THR A 72 1.51 21.04 1.29
N ARG A 73 2.67 21.70 1.42
CA ARG A 73 3.55 21.55 2.58
C ARG A 73 2.85 22.05 3.85
N GLY A 74 2.93 21.26 4.93
CA GLY A 74 2.31 21.60 6.23
C GLY A 74 0.83 21.24 6.36
N GLN A 75 0.18 20.72 5.30
CA GLN A 75 -1.21 20.27 5.37
C GLN A 75 -1.39 18.98 6.21
N SER A 76 -0.31 18.35 6.66
CA SER A 76 -0.35 17.18 7.56
C SER A 76 -1.12 17.44 8.86
N ALA A 77 -1.18 18.69 9.34
CA ALA A 77 -1.97 19.07 10.51
C ALA A 77 -3.48 18.88 10.28
N ARG A 78 -3.95 19.06 9.04
CA ARG A 78 -5.36 18.91 8.65
C ARG A 78 -5.72 17.49 8.21
N ARG A 79 -4.75 16.57 8.17
CA ARG A 79 -4.96 15.19 7.66
C ARG A 79 -6.10 14.42 8.34
N LYS A 80 -6.45 14.77 9.59
CA LYS A 80 -7.56 14.12 10.32
C LYS A 80 -8.93 14.58 9.81
N GLN A 81 -9.01 15.75 9.20
CA GLN A 81 -10.24 16.38 8.70
C GLN A 81 -10.47 16.11 7.22
N LEU A 82 -9.41 15.75 6.49
CA LEU A 82 -9.50 15.42 5.07
C LEU A 82 -10.09 14.03 4.86
N PRO A 83 -10.86 13.82 3.77
CA PRO A 83 -11.24 12.48 3.32
C PRO A 83 -10.00 11.72 2.80
N ILE A 84 -10.05 10.39 2.72
CA ILE A 84 -8.87 9.58 2.37
C ILE A 84 -8.35 9.90 0.97
N GLU A 85 -9.24 10.23 0.04
CA GLU A 85 -8.98 10.55 -1.37
C GLU A 85 -8.05 11.76 -1.55
N GLU A 86 -8.05 12.69 -0.59
CA GLU A 86 -7.20 13.89 -0.59
C GLU A 86 -5.86 13.67 0.12
N LYS A 87 -5.64 12.50 0.75
CA LYS A 87 -4.41 12.18 1.48
C LYS A 87 -3.48 11.35 0.59
N GLU A 88 -2.18 11.52 0.78
CA GLU A 88 -1.20 10.64 0.14
C GLU A 88 -1.41 9.15 0.50
N SER A 89 -1.99 8.86 1.67
CA SER A 89 -2.27 7.49 2.10
C SER A 89 -3.30 6.75 1.23
N VAL A 90 -4.06 7.46 0.37
CA VAL A 90 -4.96 6.84 -0.62
C VAL A 90 -4.24 5.82 -1.51
N ARG A 91 -2.93 5.97 -1.69
CA ARG A 91 -2.10 5.06 -2.49
C ARG A 91 -2.15 3.60 -2.03
N TRP A 92 -2.40 3.35 -0.74
CA TRP A 92 -2.60 2.00 -0.22
C TRP A 92 -3.86 1.35 -0.82
N LEU A 93 -4.95 2.11 -0.91
CA LEU A 93 -6.21 1.67 -1.54
C LEU A 93 -6.04 1.51 -3.06
N GLN A 94 -5.32 2.44 -3.69
CA GLN A 94 -5.04 2.35 -5.13
C GLN A 94 -4.18 1.12 -5.47
N ILE A 95 -3.17 0.79 -4.66
CA ILE A 95 -2.39 -0.45 -4.82
C ILE A 95 -3.27 -1.68 -4.61
N GLN A 96 -4.13 -1.69 -3.59
CA GLN A 96 -5.06 -2.77 -3.34
C GLN A 96 -5.99 -3.02 -4.55
N GLN A 97 -6.52 -1.96 -5.17
CA GLN A 97 -7.32 -2.04 -6.39
C GLN A 97 -6.50 -2.58 -7.58
N GLN A 98 -5.27 -2.10 -7.74
CA GLN A 98 -4.35 -2.58 -8.77
C GLN A 98 -4.00 -4.08 -8.62
N ILE A 99 -3.88 -4.56 -7.37
CA ILE A 99 -3.70 -5.98 -7.06
C ILE A 99 -4.96 -6.76 -7.44
N ALA A 100 -6.13 -6.32 -7.00
CA ALA A 100 -7.39 -7.00 -7.29
C ALA A 100 -7.65 -7.15 -8.80
N ALA A 101 -7.26 -6.17 -9.61
CA ALA A 101 -7.40 -6.23 -11.07
C ALA A 101 -6.45 -7.22 -11.76
N ARG A 102 -5.36 -7.65 -11.10
CA ARG A 102 -4.33 -8.52 -11.67
C ARG A 102 -4.32 -9.92 -11.09
N VAL A 103 -4.82 -10.08 -9.88
CA VAL A 103 -4.87 -11.36 -9.18
C VAL A 103 -6.09 -12.15 -9.66
N PRO A 104 -5.91 -13.39 -10.14
CA PRO A 104 -7.04 -14.22 -10.54
C PRO A 104 -8.00 -14.52 -9.38
N ASP A 105 -9.30 -14.54 -9.66
CA ASP A 105 -10.33 -14.84 -8.65
C ASP A 105 -10.07 -16.15 -7.89
N GLY A 106 -10.35 -16.16 -6.59
CA GLY A 106 -10.15 -17.32 -5.73
C GLY A 106 -8.68 -17.60 -5.36
N THR A 107 -7.74 -16.75 -5.76
CA THR A 107 -6.36 -16.81 -5.23
C THR A 107 -6.35 -16.28 -3.81
N HIS A 108 -5.85 -17.07 -2.86
CA HIS A 108 -5.58 -16.57 -1.51
C HIS A 108 -4.39 -15.62 -1.55
N THR A 109 -4.58 -14.40 -1.08
CA THR A 109 -3.53 -13.39 -1.03
C THR A 109 -3.39 -12.70 0.31
N VAL A 110 -2.17 -12.25 0.62
CA VAL A 110 -1.88 -11.44 1.80
C VAL A 110 -1.22 -10.14 1.37
N LEU A 111 -1.83 -8.99 1.66
CA LEU A 111 -1.19 -7.68 1.49
C LEU A 111 -0.41 -7.35 2.76
N MET A 112 0.92 -7.27 2.64
CA MET A 112 1.81 -6.90 3.74
C MET A 112 2.18 -5.43 3.66
N GLY A 113 1.94 -4.71 4.75
CA GLY A 113 2.29 -3.30 4.89
C GLY A 113 3.02 -3.02 6.21
N ASP A 114 3.88 -2.01 6.18
CA ASP A 114 4.57 -1.52 7.38
C ASP A 114 3.67 -0.61 8.22
N ARG A 115 4.26 0.12 9.18
CA ARG A 115 3.55 1.01 10.10
C ARG A 115 2.76 2.12 9.39
N GLU A 116 3.15 2.50 8.18
CA GLU A 116 2.43 3.51 7.43
C GLU A 116 1.07 3.02 6.91
N SER A 117 0.94 1.71 6.70
CA SER A 117 -0.31 1.08 6.27
C SER A 117 -1.33 0.88 7.40
N ASP A 118 -0.97 1.20 8.64
CA ASP A 118 -1.89 1.17 9.78
C ASP A 118 -2.86 2.38 9.74
N ILE A 119 -3.73 2.36 8.73
CA ILE A 119 -4.77 3.36 8.46
C ILE A 119 -6.14 2.67 8.45
N TYR A 120 -7.13 3.28 9.12
CA TYR A 120 -8.46 2.68 9.25
C TYR A 120 -9.10 2.37 7.88
N ASP A 121 -8.94 3.29 6.93
CA ASP A 121 -9.50 3.18 5.57
C ASP A 121 -9.06 1.90 4.85
N LEU A 122 -7.83 1.41 5.07
CA LEU A 122 -7.35 0.16 4.47
C LEU A 122 -8.07 -1.07 5.04
N PHE A 123 -8.37 -1.06 6.34
CA PHE A 123 -9.05 -2.19 7.00
C PHE A 123 -10.52 -2.32 6.58
N ILE A 124 -11.20 -1.20 6.31
CA ILE A 124 -12.61 -1.18 5.88
C ILE A 124 -12.79 -1.20 4.37
N ALA A 125 -11.71 -1.01 3.60
CA ALA A 125 -11.78 -1.02 2.15
C ALA A 125 -12.31 -2.37 1.63
N PRO A 126 -13.28 -2.35 0.69
CA PRO A 126 -13.76 -3.56 0.04
C PRO A 126 -12.61 -4.35 -0.57
N ARG A 127 -12.61 -5.67 -0.35
CA ARG A 127 -11.58 -6.57 -0.86
C ARG A 127 -12.14 -7.93 -1.22
N ASN A 128 -11.38 -8.66 -2.03
CA ASN A 128 -11.66 -10.06 -2.28
C ASN A 128 -11.71 -10.80 -0.91
N PRO A 129 -12.71 -11.64 -0.62
CA PRO A 129 -12.80 -12.35 0.66
C PRO A 129 -11.58 -13.21 0.98
N GLN A 130 -10.84 -13.63 -0.04
CA GLN A 130 -9.58 -14.38 0.06
C GLN A 130 -8.34 -13.46 0.12
N GLN A 131 -8.52 -12.15 0.30
CA GLN A 131 -7.44 -11.19 0.52
C GLN A 131 -7.37 -10.79 2.00
N GLU A 132 -6.29 -11.21 2.64
CA GLU A 132 -5.95 -10.88 4.02
C GLU A 132 -4.99 -9.68 4.08
N LEU A 133 -4.92 -9.06 5.25
CA LEU A 133 -4.01 -7.94 5.53
C LEU A 133 -3.05 -8.33 6.66
N LEU A 134 -1.75 -8.15 6.44
CA LEU A 134 -0.73 -8.22 7.48
C LEU A 134 -0.10 -6.84 7.63
N VAL A 135 -0.55 -6.10 8.64
CA VAL A 135 -0.16 -4.70 8.87
C VAL A 135 0.60 -4.59 10.19
N ARG A 136 1.78 -3.97 10.16
CA ARG A 136 2.50 -3.65 11.39
C ARG A 136 1.80 -2.51 12.11
N ALA A 137 1.33 -2.75 13.34
CA ALA A 137 0.67 -1.73 14.16
C ALA A 137 1.56 -0.49 14.40
N ALA A 138 0.94 0.68 14.34
CA ALA A 138 1.53 1.99 14.57
C ALA A 138 0.79 2.83 15.60
N TRP A 139 -0.50 2.54 15.82
CA TRP A 139 -1.38 3.26 16.75
C TRP A 139 -1.96 2.33 17.80
N ASP A 140 -2.13 2.84 19.02
CA ASP A 140 -2.93 2.18 20.04
C ASP A 140 -4.41 2.28 19.63
N ARG A 141 -5.02 1.14 19.31
CA ARG A 141 -6.43 1.04 18.93
C ARG A 141 -7.24 0.58 20.14
N LYS A 142 -8.36 1.26 20.38
CA LYS A 142 -9.30 0.85 21.42
C LYS A 142 -10.02 -0.42 20.95
N LEU A 143 -10.05 -1.45 21.80
CA LEU A 143 -10.86 -2.64 21.60
C LEU A 143 -12.25 -2.39 22.17
N ASP A 144 -13.27 -2.98 21.56
CA ASP A 144 -14.63 -2.95 22.10
C ASP A 144 -14.78 -3.86 23.33
N ASP A 145 -13.92 -4.87 23.46
CA ASP A 145 -13.92 -5.81 24.57
C ASP A 145 -13.24 -5.24 25.83
N PRO A 146 -13.65 -5.71 27.03
CA PRO A 146 -13.04 -5.29 28.28
C PRO A 146 -11.55 -5.66 28.36
N PRO A 147 -10.73 -4.87 29.07
CA PRO A 147 -9.30 -5.15 29.22
C PRO A 147 -9.05 -6.55 29.80
N GLY A 148 -8.20 -7.34 29.16
CA GLY A 148 -7.72 -8.64 29.67
C GLY A 148 -8.40 -9.90 29.11
N GLN A 149 -9.29 -9.79 28.13
CA GLN A 149 -9.93 -10.97 27.50
C GLN A 149 -9.16 -11.61 26.35
N HIS A 150 -8.11 -10.95 25.84
CA HIS A 150 -7.41 -11.35 24.60
C HIS A 150 -5.88 -11.31 24.75
N LEU A 151 -5.34 -12.01 25.76
CA LEU A 151 -3.92 -12.37 25.85
C LEU A 151 -3.76 -13.88 25.95
#